data_AF-A0A7K1JQH7-F1
#
_entry.id   AF-A0A7K1JQH7-F1
#
_cell.length_a   1.000
_cell.length_b   1.000
_cell.length_c   1.000
_cell.angle_alpha   90.00
_cell.angle_beta   90.00
_cell.angle_gamma   90.00
#
_symmetry.space_group_name_H-M   'P 1'
#
loop_
_entity.id
_entity.type
_entity.pdbx_description
1 polymer ?
#
loop_
_entity_poly.entity_id
_entity_poly.type
_entity_poly.pdbx_seq_one_letter_code
_entity_poly.pdbx_strand_id
1 'polypeptide(L)'
;MTDGRLLVWTGSPCVSVGPLHVSLFFEPSPVELELTGPEGAKAEYLTVGGPYLGLHVAKPIPDGFNWRDSKTMRISVYPNGWGSTTQLATVLNESAQHPDDTYWFQNVGWLNPAEVAAKDGKEFLATCTPDPAKTKKK
;
A
#
# COMPACT_ATOMS: atom_id res chain seq x y z
N MET A 1 10.01 -6.97 -3.15
CA MET A 1 9.93 -7.74 -1.88
C MET A 1 11.22 -7.51 -1.14
N THR A 2 11.21 -7.45 0.19
CA THR A 2 12.43 -7.20 0.98
C THR A 2 12.50 -8.24 2.10
N ASP A 3 13.60 -8.99 2.18
CA ASP A 3 13.81 -10.08 3.16
C ASP A 3 12.67 -11.12 3.20
N GLY A 4 12.08 -11.43 2.03
CA GLY A 4 10.94 -12.35 1.96
C GLY A 4 9.66 -11.80 2.60
N ARG A 5 9.54 -10.49 2.83
CA ARG A 5 8.30 -9.86 3.29
C ARG A 5 7.67 -9.02 2.18
N LEU A 6 6.35 -8.94 2.22
CA LEU A 6 5.61 -8.05 1.34
C LEU A 6 5.74 -6.63 1.89
N LEU A 7 6.51 -5.80 1.18
CA LEU A 7 6.62 -4.37 1.42
C LEU A 7 5.66 -3.65 0.48
N VAL A 8 4.81 -2.82 1.05
CA VAL A 8 3.81 -2.02 0.35
C VAL A 8 4.23 -0.57 0.46
N TRP A 9 4.29 0.11 -0.68
CA TRP A 9 4.52 1.55 -0.74
C TRP A 9 3.29 2.24 -1.31
N THR A 10 2.81 3.28 -0.63
CA THR A 10 1.64 4.06 -1.04
C THR A 10 1.95 5.12 -2.11
N GLY A 11 3.22 5.21 -2.55
CA GLY A 11 3.74 6.20 -3.50
C GLY A 11 3.97 7.59 -2.88
N SER A 12 3.06 8.03 -2.02
CA SER A 12 3.17 9.26 -1.23
C SER A 12 2.65 9.02 0.20
N PRO A 13 3.14 9.75 1.22
CA PRO A 13 2.66 9.60 2.59
C PRO A 13 1.16 9.86 2.70
N CYS A 14 0.42 8.87 3.18
CA CYS A 14 -0.96 9.03 3.59
C CYS A 14 -1.01 9.79 4.91
N VAL A 15 -1.37 11.07 4.87
CA VAL A 15 -1.53 11.91 6.06
C VAL A 15 -3.02 12.21 6.27
N SER A 16 -3.48 11.99 7.49
CA SER A 16 -4.86 12.31 7.90
C SER A 16 -4.87 13.45 8.90
N VAL A 17 -5.89 14.32 8.77
CA VAL A 17 -6.27 15.37 9.74
C VAL A 17 -7.15 14.82 10.87
N GLY A 18 -7.35 13.50 10.91
CA GLY A 18 -7.99 12.76 12.00
C GLY A 18 -7.36 11.37 12.13
N PRO A 19 -8.01 10.42 12.83
CA PRO A 19 -7.50 9.05 12.92
C PRO A 19 -7.25 8.46 11.53
N LEU A 20 -6.09 7.83 11.36
CA LEU A 20 -5.72 7.14 10.14
C LEU A 20 -6.13 5.68 10.25
N HIS A 21 -6.80 5.14 9.24
CA HIS A 21 -7.11 3.71 9.16
C HIS A 21 -6.54 3.13 7.87
N VAL A 22 -5.80 2.03 7.98
CA VAL A 22 -5.24 1.30 6.84
C VAL A 22 -5.67 -0.15 6.93
N SER A 23 -6.31 -0.66 5.87
CA SER A 23 -6.66 -2.08 5.74
C SER A 23 -5.92 -2.71 4.57
N LEU A 24 -5.32 -3.88 4.78
CA LEU A 24 -4.81 -4.75 3.72
C LEU A 24 -5.66 -6.01 3.65
N PHE A 25 -6.40 -6.19 2.56
CA PHE A 25 -7.25 -7.37 2.31
C PHE A 25 -6.52 -8.34 1.40
N PHE A 26 -6.59 -9.64 1.69
CA PHE A 26 -5.90 -10.68 0.94
C PHE A 26 -6.88 -11.67 0.32
N GLU A 27 -7.21 -11.54 -0.96
CA GLU A 27 -8.27 -12.34 -1.58
C GLU A 27 -7.70 -13.58 -2.30
N PRO A 28 -8.45 -14.70 -2.38
CA PRO A 28 -9.85 -14.87 -1.99
C PRO A 28 -10.07 -15.17 -0.49
N SER A 29 -9.02 -15.15 0.34
CA SER A 29 -9.20 -15.36 1.78
C SER A 29 -9.94 -14.16 2.40
N PRO A 30 -10.67 -14.35 3.52
CA PRO A 30 -11.29 -13.24 4.23
C PRO A 30 -10.30 -12.54 5.19
N VAL A 31 -8.99 -12.70 4.98
CA VAL A 31 -7.97 -12.14 5.87
C VAL A 31 -7.75 -10.67 5.59
N GLU A 32 -7.72 -9.90 6.68
CA GLU A 32 -7.49 -8.47 6.67
C GLU A 32 -6.55 -8.10 7.82
N LEU A 33 -5.51 -7.32 7.49
CA LEU A 33 -4.73 -6.58 8.47
C LEU A 33 -5.32 -5.18 8.60
N GLU A 34 -5.70 -4.77 9.81
CA GLU A 34 -6.12 -3.41 10.09
C GLU A 34 -5.11 -2.71 10.99
N LEU A 35 -4.66 -1.53 10.54
CA LEU A 35 -3.78 -0.62 11.25
C LEU A 35 -4.51 0.69 11.53
N THR A 36 -4.32 1.24 12.72
CA THR A 36 -4.88 2.52 13.13
C THR A 36 -3.77 3.46 13.62
N GLY A 37 -3.90 4.75 13.34
CA GLY A 37 -2.96 5.77 13.80
C GLY A 37 -3.70 6.96 14.40
N PRO A 38 -3.07 7.68 15.36
CA PRO A 38 -3.59 8.95 15.83
C PRO A 38 -3.61 10.01 14.72
N GLU A 39 -4.18 11.18 15.00
CA GLU A 39 -4.07 12.34 14.11
C GLU A 39 -2.59 12.66 13.82
N GLY A 40 -2.29 12.98 12.55
CA GLY A 40 -0.92 13.24 12.09
C GLY A 40 -0.08 11.97 11.87
N ALA A 41 -0.60 10.77 12.14
CA ALA A 41 0.03 9.52 11.75
C ALA A 41 0.20 9.45 10.22
N LYS A 42 1.25 8.75 9.79
CA LYS A 42 1.60 8.58 8.38
C LYS A 42 1.67 7.11 8.04
N ALA A 43 1.06 6.73 6.92
CA ALA A 43 1.32 5.44 6.29
C ALA A 43 2.00 5.70 4.94
N GLU A 44 3.19 5.13 4.75
CA GLU A 44 3.91 5.26 3.49
C GLU A 44 4.51 3.92 3.08
N TYR A 45 5.39 3.38 3.91
CA TYR A 45 5.98 2.06 3.75
C TYR A 45 5.43 1.12 4.81
N LEU A 46 4.73 0.07 4.39
CA LEU A 46 4.10 -0.90 5.27
C LEU A 46 4.67 -2.28 4.96
N THR A 47 5.20 -2.95 5.97
CA THR A 47 5.63 -4.34 5.83
C THR A 47 4.57 -5.26 6.41
N VAL A 48 4.10 -6.23 5.64
CA VAL A 48 3.22 -7.29 6.16
C VAL A 48 3.97 -8.07 7.25
N GLY A 49 3.41 -8.07 8.46
CA GLY A 49 4.06 -8.62 9.66
C GLY A 49 4.81 -7.59 10.52
N GLY A 50 4.81 -6.31 10.12
CA GLY A 50 5.43 -5.21 10.87
C GLY A 50 6.95 -5.11 10.72
N PRO A 51 7.59 -4.18 11.45
CA PRO A 51 6.99 -3.24 12.41
C PRO A 51 6.14 -2.15 11.75
N TYR A 52 5.20 -1.55 12.50
CA TYR A 52 4.34 -0.45 12.04
C TYR A 52 4.65 0.82 12.84
N LEU A 53 5.47 1.71 12.26
CA LEU A 53 5.92 2.92 12.96
C LEU A 53 4.80 3.96 13.02
N GLY A 54 4.40 4.35 14.24
CA GLY A 54 3.33 5.34 14.46
C GLY A 54 1.91 4.81 14.18
N LEU A 55 1.76 3.50 13.94
CA LEU A 55 0.48 2.82 13.74
C LEU A 55 0.37 1.65 14.74
N HIS A 56 -0.86 1.35 15.13
CA HIS A 56 -1.23 0.26 16.01
C HIS A 56 -1.98 -0.80 15.22
N VAL A 57 -1.76 -2.07 15.54
CA VAL A 57 -2.53 -3.17 14.96
C VAL A 57 -3.89 -3.22 15.63
N ALA A 58 -4.95 -2.90 14.89
CA ALA A 58 -6.34 -3.06 15.35
C ALA A 58 -6.85 -4.49 15.10
N LYS A 59 -6.44 -5.09 13.97
CA LYS A 59 -6.74 -6.47 13.61
C LYS A 59 -5.49 -7.13 13.03
N PRO A 60 -4.89 -8.10 13.71
CA PRO A 60 -3.69 -8.76 13.22
C PRO A 60 -4.00 -9.73 12.08
N ILE A 61 -2.99 -10.03 11.28
CA ILE A 61 -3.03 -11.20 10.40
C ILE A 61 -3.05 -12.46 11.28
N PRO A 62 -3.92 -13.45 11.00
CA PRO A 62 -3.96 -14.70 11.75
C PRO A 62 -2.63 -15.46 11.73
N ASP A 63 -2.31 -16.13 12.83
CA ASP A 63 -1.12 -16.97 12.91
C ASP A 63 -1.13 -18.06 11.83
N GLY A 64 0.02 -18.28 11.21
CA GLY A 64 0.18 -19.26 10.14
C GLY A 64 -0.40 -18.85 8.78
N PHE A 65 -1.03 -17.67 8.67
CA PHE A 65 -1.48 -17.17 7.36
C PHE A 65 -0.28 -16.83 6.46
N ASN A 66 -0.24 -17.46 5.30
CA ASN A 66 0.74 -17.17 4.26
C ASN A 66 0.10 -16.32 3.16
N TRP A 67 0.36 -15.01 3.18
CA TRP A 67 -0.16 -14.06 2.20
C TRP A 67 0.23 -14.41 0.75
N ARG A 68 1.28 -15.21 0.53
CA ARG A 68 1.71 -15.63 -0.81
C ARG A 68 0.70 -16.54 -1.52
N ASP A 69 -0.17 -17.19 -0.75
CA ASP A 69 -1.21 -18.07 -1.29
C ASP A 69 -2.43 -17.25 -1.77
N SER A 70 -2.42 -15.93 -1.55
CA SER A 70 -3.47 -15.02 -2.01
C SER A 70 -3.21 -14.59 -3.45
N LYS A 71 -4.29 -14.37 -4.19
CA LYS A 71 -4.24 -13.92 -5.59
C LYS A 71 -3.99 -12.42 -5.67
N THR A 72 -4.70 -11.67 -4.84
CA THR A 72 -4.66 -10.21 -4.83
C THR A 72 -4.49 -9.70 -3.41
N MET A 73 -3.86 -8.53 -3.30
CA MET A 73 -3.88 -7.72 -2.09
C MET A 73 -4.50 -6.37 -2.42
N ARG A 74 -5.49 -5.96 -1.64
CA ARG A 74 -6.11 -4.64 -1.74
C ARG A 74 -5.72 -3.81 -0.53
N ILE A 75 -5.14 -2.63 -0.76
CA ILE A 75 -4.97 -1.62 0.26
C ILE A 75 -6.17 -0.67 0.25
N SER A 76 -6.62 -0.25 1.42
CA SER A 76 -7.60 0.81 1.61
C SER A 76 -7.11 1.74 2.71
N VAL A 77 -7.16 3.05 2.49
CA VAL A 77 -6.71 4.04 3.47
C VAL A 77 -7.79 5.09 3.69
N TYR A 78 -8.28 5.22 4.91
CA TYR A 78 -9.33 6.17 5.28
C TYR A 78 -8.77 7.26 6.21
N PRO A 79 -9.21 8.53 6.09
CA PRO A 79 -10.24 9.05 5.17
C PRO A 79 -9.75 9.48 3.78
N ASN A 80 -8.44 9.61 3.59
CA ASN A 80 -7.88 10.40 2.48
C ASN A 80 -7.29 9.58 1.32
N GLY A 81 -7.24 8.25 1.40
CA GLY A 81 -6.66 7.42 0.34
C GLY A 81 -7.69 6.69 -0.49
N TRP A 82 -7.37 6.48 -1.76
CA TRP A 82 -8.10 5.57 -2.63
C TRP A 82 -7.61 4.16 -2.41
N GLY A 83 -8.51 3.19 -2.42
CA GLY A 83 -8.10 1.80 -2.41
C GLY A 83 -7.40 1.43 -3.72
N SER A 84 -6.37 0.59 -3.63
CA SER A 84 -5.70 0.01 -4.80
C SER A 84 -5.61 -1.50 -4.64
N THR A 85 -5.76 -2.24 -5.73
CA THR A 85 -5.64 -3.69 -5.75
C THR A 85 -4.44 -4.08 -6.60
N THR A 86 -3.60 -4.98 -6.08
CA THR A 86 -2.47 -5.54 -6.81
C THR A 86 -2.60 -7.04 -6.97
N GLN A 87 -2.17 -7.57 -8.10
CA GLN A 87 -1.98 -9.00 -8.30
C GLN A 87 -0.66 -9.43 -7.64
N LEU A 88 -0.73 -10.42 -6.74
CA LEU A 88 0.45 -10.87 -6.00
C LEU A 88 1.37 -11.77 -6.83
N ALA A 89 0.84 -12.48 -7.82
CA ALA A 89 1.62 -13.34 -8.70
C ALA A 89 2.76 -12.57 -9.40
N THR A 90 2.48 -11.38 -9.91
CA THR A 90 3.49 -10.50 -10.53
C THR A 90 4.58 -10.11 -9.54
N VAL A 91 4.19 -9.65 -8.35
CA VAL A 91 5.14 -9.25 -7.30
C VAL A 91 6.03 -10.42 -6.88
N LEU A 92 5.46 -11.62 -6.73
CA LEU A 92 6.18 -12.82 -6.33
C LEU A 92 7.18 -13.28 -7.40
N ASN A 93 6.79 -13.23 -8.67
CA ASN A 93 7.60 -13.74 -9.78
C ASN A 93 8.69 -12.76 -10.23
N GLU A 94 8.40 -11.47 -10.16
CA GLU A 94 9.26 -10.44 -10.77
C GLU A 94 10.12 -9.71 -9.75
N SER A 95 9.76 -9.66 -8.47
CA SER A 95 10.47 -8.80 -7.50
C SER A 95 11.99 -9.02 -7.43
N ALA A 96 12.46 -10.26 -7.60
CA ALA A 96 13.90 -10.58 -7.59
C ALA A 96 14.65 -10.13 -8.86
N GLN A 97 13.93 -9.72 -9.90
CA GLN A 97 14.45 -9.27 -11.19
C GLN A 97 14.59 -7.74 -11.26
N HIS A 98 14.10 -7.03 -10.23
CA HIS A 98 14.14 -5.58 -10.15
C HIS A 98 15.00 -5.11 -8.97
N PRO A 99 15.57 -3.89 -9.02
CA PRO A 99 16.33 -3.32 -7.91
C PRO A 99 15.49 -3.21 -6.62
N ASP A 100 16.15 -3.33 -5.47
CA ASP A 100 15.48 -3.33 -4.16
C ASP A 100 14.72 -2.05 -3.83
N ASP A 101 15.04 -0.93 -4.49
CA ASP A 101 14.36 0.36 -4.34
C ASP A 101 13.17 0.53 -5.28
N THR A 102 12.81 -0.49 -6.06
CA THR A 102 11.65 -0.46 -6.95
C THR A 102 10.43 -1.16 -6.38
N TYR A 103 9.26 -0.66 -6.75
CA TYR A 103 7.97 -1.14 -6.28
C TYR A 103 7.03 -1.36 -7.44
N TRP A 104 6.25 -2.43 -7.36
CA TRP A 104 5.21 -2.73 -8.33
C TRP A 104 3.98 -1.84 -8.11
N PHE A 105 3.66 -1.03 -9.11
CA PHE A 105 2.41 -0.28 -9.20
C PHE A 105 1.51 -0.94 -10.25
N GLN A 106 0.36 -1.47 -9.81
CA GLN A 106 -0.57 -2.21 -10.67
C GLN A 106 -0.92 -1.42 -11.93
N ASN A 107 -0.80 -2.07 -13.09
CA ASN A 107 -1.05 -1.51 -14.43
C ASN A 107 -0.07 -0.40 -14.88
N VAL A 108 0.95 -0.09 -14.08
CA VAL A 108 1.99 0.90 -14.41
C VAL A 108 3.34 0.23 -14.60
N GLY A 109 3.73 -0.63 -13.66
CA GLY A 109 5.01 -1.34 -13.70
C GLY A 109 5.82 -1.20 -12.41
N TRP A 110 7.05 -1.68 -12.46
CA TRP A 110 8.05 -1.47 -11.42
C TRP A 110 8.61 -0.04 -11.52
N LEU A 111 8.51 0.74 -10.45
CA LEU A 111 8.96 2.12 -10.40
C LEU A 111 9.84 2.36 -9.16
N ASN A 112 10.89 3.15 -9.33
CA ASN A 112 11.67 3.70 -8.21
C ASN A 112 11.07 5.03 -7.68
N PRO A 113 11.62 5.60 -6.59
CA PRO A 113 11.13 6.86 -6.02
C PRO A 113 11.11 8.05 -6.97
N ALA A 114 12.14 8.19 -7.83
CA ALA A 114 12.22 9.30 -8.78
C ALA A 114 11.17 9.19 -9.88
N GLU A 115 10.90 7.97 -10.36
CA GLU A 115 9.88 7.73 -11.39
C GLU A 115 8.47 7.97 -10.86
N VAL A 116 8.16 7.53 -9.64
CA VAL A 116 6.86 7.84 -9.00
C VAL A 116 6.71 9.35 -8.84
N ALA A 117 7.72 10.05 -8.34
CA ALA A 117 7.67 11.52 -8.21
C ALA A 117 7.45 12.23 -9.56
N ALA A 118 7.94 11.66 -10.66
CA ALA A 118 7.76 12.23 -11.99
C ALA A 118 6.35 11.99 -12.56
N LYS A 119 5.77 10.80 -12.31
CA LYS A 119 4.56 10.26 -12.96
C LYS A 119 3.29 10.39 -12.13
N ASP A 120 3.37 10.38 -10.81
CA ASP A 120 2.23 10.46 -9.92
C ASP A 120 1.51 11.82 -10.04
N GLY A 121 0.18 11.80 -10.05
CA GLY A 121 -0.66 12.96 -10.33
C GLY A 121 -0.74 13.36 -11.81
N LYS A 122 -0.01 12.68 -12.71
CA LYS A 122 0.01 12.97 -14.15
C LYS A 122 -0.37 11.77 -15.01
N GLU A 123 0.32 10.65 -14.81
CA GLU A 123 0.18 9.41 -15.58
C GLU A 123 -0.59 8.34 -14.81
N PHE A 124 -0.50 8.36 -13.48
CA PHE A 124 -1.29 7.53 -12.58
C PHE A 124 -1.51 8.27 -11.25
N LEU A 125 -2.34 7.69 -10.38
CA LEU A 125 -2.55 8.17 -9.02
C LEU A 125 -2.09 7.09 -8.04
N ALA A 126 -1.12 7.42 -7.20
CA ALA A 126 -0.74 6.58 -6.07
C ALA A 126 -1.84 6.59 -4.99
N THR A 127 -1.80 5.62 -4.08
CA THR A 127 -2.87 5.34 -3.09
C THR A 127 -3.36 6.59 -2.34
N CYS A 128 -2.46 7.48 -1.97
CA CYS A 128 -2.78 8.65 -1.15
C CYS A 128 -2.59 9.99 -1.87
N THR A 129 -2.42 9.94 -3.18
CA THR A 129 -2.30 11.15 -3.98
C THR A 129 -3.70 11.75 -4.20
N PRO A 130 -3.93 13.03 -3.83
CA PRO A 130 -5.22 13.67 -4.04
C PRO A 130 -5.63 13.66 -5.51
N ASP A 131 -6.88 13.31 -5.79
CA ASP A 131 -7.39 13.28 -7.17
C ASP A 131 -7.52 14.73 -7.72
N PRO A 132 -6.71 15.13 -8.72
CA PRO A 132 -6.75 16.46 -9.29
C PRO A 132 -8.06 16.76 -10.05
N ALA A 133 -8.85 15.76 -10.42
CA ALA A 133 -10.18 15.97 -11.01
C ALA A 133 -11.24 16.33 -9.95
N LYS A 134 -11.05 15.96 -8.68
CA LYS A 134 -11.98 16.28 -7.58
C LYS A 134 -11.70 17.62 -6.90
N THR A 135 -10.50 18.17 -7.08
CA THR A 135 -10.15 19.53 -6.62
C THR A 135 -10.69 20.63 -7.54
N LYS A 136 -11.23 20.30 -8.72
CA LYS A 136 -11.86 21.26 -9.65
C LYS A 136 -13.31 21.64 -9.30
N LYS A 137 -13.79 21.38 -8.09
CA LYS A 137 -15.05 21.96 -7.60
C LYS A 137 -14.77 23.22 -6.79
N LYS A 138 -14.75 24.36 -7.48
CA LYS A 138 -14.97 25.67 -6.90
C LYS A 138 -15.94 26.45 -7.77
#